data_AF-A0AA37LEJ2-F1
#
_entry.id   AF-A0AA37LEJ2-F1
#
_cell.length_a   1.000
_cell.length_b   1.000
_cell.length_c   1.000
_cell.angle_alpha   90.00
_cell.angle_beta   90.00
_cell.angle_gamma   90.00
#
_symmetry.space_group_name_H-M   'P 1'
#
loop_
_entity.id
_entity.type
_entity.pdbx_description
1 polymer ?
#
loop_
_entity_poly.entity_id
_entity_poly.type
_entity_poly.pdbx_seq_one_letter_code
_entity_poly.pdbx_strand_id
1 'polypeptide(L)'
;MDPSPLPSHLSKLLSLSPPQSTHPPSTLTGPLTSHTGLAYLFLAVSADHPRLQVHSYPAIHWARAYISNIPTPSAPIVPSSTPPNETNHAAKDHPVLGLLSDALASPAVRACITRDLAHVRFFLSLLAPVVEYILSLQTTNTTSSAMDLDAQPSPPQPLPTCLLHGLAGTLYLLRLIRHWVPSSAPLVSRAIVHVSEYLLSPSTTWTCPSHSPSHHAPPSPLSERLSPTDRHGAAHGDLGTITQIILTSPPLAPALTPRLSALLDLQLPSGDWPSSQPQTAPAGPTPTEHHDHSSEPPAKTSAGGIGFASGPQGLIISLISLRPFFPALQDRIDATISAARDFLWAQAQEPGPAREPNLFHGALGTALTFPKGPQRAHLLSLASASPPERQPSPSATAAASTAPAAAPTPGSLMTAPAPGSAWAHSVCEREMPRMIFYNDV
;
A
#
# COMPACT_ATOMS: atom_id res chain seq x y z
N MET A 1 4.91 26.13 24.15
CA MET A 1 4.65 25.18 23.05
C MET A 1 4.90 23.81 23.61
N ASP A 2 3.90 22.94 23.64
CA ASP A 2 4.17 21.54 23.97
C ASP A 2 5.20 21.00 22.97
N PRO A 3 6.24 20.29 23.44
CA PRO A 3 7.20 19.68 22.54
C PRO A 3 6.44 18.77 21.57
N SER A 4 6.73 18.89 20.26
CA SER A 4 6.19 17.96 19.27
C SER A 4 6.35 16.53 19.79
N PRO A 5 5.32 15.66 19.72
CA PRO A 5 5.41 14.30 20.23
C PRO A 5 6.31 13.40 19.36
N LEU A 6 6.76 13.91 18.21
CA LEU A 6 7.59 13.18 17.24
C LEU A 6 8.87 12.55 17.82
N PRO A 7 9.73 13.25 18.60
CA PRO A 7 10.93 12.65 19.18
C PRO A 7 10.59 11.47 20.10
N SER A 8 9.51 11.58 20.88
CA SER A 8 9.05 10.53 21.79
C SER A 8 8.61 9.28 21.03
N HIS A 9 7.87 9.43 19.92
CA HIS A 9 7.48 8.30 19.08
C HIS A 9 8.68 7.63 18.41
N LEU A 10 9.66 8.41 17.93
CA LEU A 10 10.88 7.88 17.33
C LEU A 10 11.77 7.16 18.35
N SER A 11 11.90 7.69 19.56
CA SER A 11 12.62 7.01 20.65
C SER A 11 11.92 5.71 21.08
N LYS A 12 10.59 5.71 21.16
CA LYS A 12 9.81 4.48 21.42
C LYS A 12 10.02 3.46 20.31
N LEU A 13 9.99 3.88 19.05
CA LEU A 13 10.27 3.02 17.90
C LEU A 13 11.65 2.38 17.98
N LEU A 14 12.70 3.16 18.27
CA LEU A 14 14.06 2.63 18.39
C LEU A 14 14.20 1.63 19.54
N SER A 15 13.43 1.81 20.60
CA SER A 15 13.39 0.87 21.73
C SER A 15 12.68 -0.44 21.37
N LEU A 16 11.62 -0.39 20.56
CA LEU A 16 10.81 -1.54 20.18
C LEU A 16 11.37 -2.32 18.98
N SER A 17 11.99 -1.62 18.03
CA SER A 17 12.49 -2.20 16.78
C SER A 17 13.82 -1.55 16.39
N PRO A 18 14.90 -1.76 17.15
CA PRO A 18 16.20 -1.14 16.83
C PRO A 18 16.76 -1.65 15.48
N PRO A 19 17.70 -0.90 14.86
CA PRO A 19 18.47 -1.41 13.74
C PRO A 19 19.11 -2.76 14.07
N GLN A 20 19.05 -3.71 13.15
CA GLN A 20 19.56 -5.07 13.34
C GLN A 20 20.93 -5.23 12.68
N SER A 21 21.77 -6.10 13.22
CA SER A 21 23.05 -6.49 12.60
C SER A 21 22.86 -7.46 11.43
N THR A 22 21.76 -8.21 11.44
CA THR A 22 21.43 -9.21 10.41
C THR A 22 19.92 -9.22 10.17
N HIS A 23 19.52 -9.54 8.94
CA HIS A 23 18.12 -9.68 8.57
C HIS A 23 17.89 -11.06 7.94
N PRO A 24 17.19 -11.98 8.62
CA PRO A 24 16.80 -13.24 8.00
C PRO A 24 15.81 -12.96 6.85
N PRO A 25 15.81 -13.75 5.76
CA PRO A 25 14.94 -13.53 4.61
C PRO A 25 13.45 -13.40 4.98
N SER A 26 12.99 -14.11 6.02
CA SER A 26 11.61 -14.04 6.52
C SER A 26 11.19 -12.68 7.08
N THR A 27 12.14 -11.77 7.35
CA THR A 27 11.85 -10.40 7.84
C THR A 27 11.83 -9.37 6.72
N LEU A 28 12.15 -9.77 5.48
CA LEU A 28 12.22 -8.90 4.31
C LEU A 28 10.92 -8.97 3.51
N THR A 29 9.84 -8.48 4.12
CA THR A 29 8.46 -8.54 3.62
C THR A 29 8.01 -7.24 2.95
N GLY A 30 8.96 -6.39 2.56
CA GLY A 30 8.76 -5.10 1.93
C GLY A 30 8.64 -3.92 2.91
N PRO A 31 8.89 -2.68 2.44
CA PRO A 31 8.93 -1.45 3.23
C PRO A 31 7.72 -1.16 4.12
N LEU A 32 6.55 -1.74 3.86
CA LEU A 32 5.38 -1.48 4.71
C LEU A 32 5.49 -2.17 6.08
N THR A 33 6.30 -3.23 6.17
CA THR A 33 6.39 -4.09 7.35
C THR A 33 7.83 -4.35 7.82
N SER A 34 8.84 -4.10 6.98
CA SER A 34 10.25 -4.37 7.26
C SER A 34 11.06 -3.12 7.65
N HIS A 35 12.31 -3.35 8.08
CA HIS A 35 13.28 -2.30 8.41
C HIS A 35 13.64 -1.38 7.24
N THR A 36 13.40 -1.79 5.99
CA THR A 36 13.51 -0.90 4.82
C THR A 36 12.54 0.29 4.95
N GLY A 37 11.35 0.02 5.48
CA GLY A 37 10.37 1.05 5.79
C GLY A 37 10.84 2.06 6.81
N LEU A 38 11.43 1.55 7.89
CA LEU A 38 11.96 2.37 8.97
C LEU A 38 13.15 3.23 8.50
N ALA A 39 14.03 2.67 7.66
CA ALA A 39 15.10 3.42 7.04
C ALA A 39 14.57 4.62 6.25
N TYR A 40 13.50 4.41 5.47
CA TYR A 40 12.88 5.48 4.71
C TYR A 40 12.13 6.50 5.58
N LEU A 41 11.41 6.05 6.62
CA LEU A 41 10.78 6.92 7.61
C LEU A 41 11.79 7.93 8.18
N PHE A 42 12.95 7.43 8.63
CA PHE A 42 14.01 8.31 9.17
C PHE A 42 14.63 9.22 8.12
N LEU A 43 14.75 8.78 6.86
CA LEU A 43 15.19 9.64 5.76
C LEU A 43 14.21 10.82 5.57
N ALA A 44 12.92 10.52 5.44
CA ALA A 44 11.89 11.53 5.23
C ALA A 44 11.81 12.51 6.42
N VAL A 45 11.78 11.99 7.65
CA VAL A 45 11.83 12.81 8.88
C VAL A 45 13.07 13.70 8.90
N SER A 46 14.24 13.21 8.47
CA SER A 46 15.46 14.02 8.48
C SER A 46 15.43 15.20 7.52
N ALA A 47 14.68 15.11 6.42
CA ALA A 47 14.52 16.21 5.47
C ALA A 47 13.52 17.25 5.97
N ASP A 48 12.40 16.80 6.54
CA ASP A 48 11.35 17.69 7.06
C ASP A 48 11.76 18.35 8.39
N HIS A 49 12.54 17.64 9.21
CA HIS A 49 12.95 18.07 10.55
C HIS A 49 14.48 17.98 10.72
N PRO A 50 15.27 18.80 9.99
CA PRO A 50 16.73 18.65 9.91
C PRO A 50 17.47 18.90 11.24
N ARG A 51 16.83 19.56 12.20
CA ARG A 51 17.39 19.82 13.54
C ARG A 51 16.95 18.79 14.57
N LEU A 52 16.03 17.89 14.22
CA LEU A 52 15.52 16.88 15.13
C LEU A 52 16.62 15.88 15.46
N GLN A 53 16.79 15.61 16.74
CA GLN A 53 17.67 14.58 17.25
C GLN A 53 16.87 13.52 18.02
N VAL A 54 17.26 12.26 17.86
CA VAL A 54 16.69 11.12 18.58
C VAL A 54 17.87 10.37 19.20
N HIS A 55 17.88 10.27 20.53
CA HIS A 55 19.04 9.80 21.32
C HIS A 55 20.35 10.52 20.92
N SER A 56 20.30 11.85 20.79
CA SER A 56 21.45 12.71 20.43
C SER A 56 22.03 12.53 19.03
N TYR A 57 21.39 11.72 18.18
CA TYR A 57 21.77 11.58 16.77
C TYR A 57 20.74 12.23 15.84
N PRO A 58 21.15 12.87 14.73
CA PRO A 58 20.21 13.38 13.74
C PRO A 58 19.45 12.22 13.09
N ALA A 59 18.20 12.43 12.66
CA ALA A 59 17.37 11.36 12.08
C ALA A 59 18.04 10.60 10.91
N ILE A 60 18.86 11.27 10.09
CA ILE A 60 19.60 10.64 8.99
C ILE A 60 20.62 9.57 9.46
N HIS A 61 21.11 9.67 10.70
CA HIS A 61 21.96 8.65 11.29
C HIS A 61 21.22 7.31 11.39
N TRP A 62 19.98 7.35 11.89
CA TRP A 62 19.14 6.18 12.05
C TRP A 62 18.73 5.59 10.70
N ALA A 63 18.40 6.43 9.71
CA ALA A 63 18.12 5.96 8.35
C ALA A 63 19.28 5.10 7.81
N ARG A 64 20.52 5.57 7.98
CA ARG A 64 21.73 4.81 7.60
C ARG A 64 21.88 3.53 8.41
N ALA A 65 21.69 3.58 9.72
CA ALA A 65 21.79 2.41 10.58
C ALA A 65 20.80 1.29 10.18
N TYR A 66 19.55 1.64 9.88
CA TYR A 66 18.52 0.67 9.45
C TYR A 66 18.84 0.04 8.09
N ILE A 67 19.36 0.80 7.12
CA ILE A 67 19.62 0.26 5.77
C ILE A 67 20.96 -0.49 5.68
N SER A 68 21.95 -0.19 6.54
CA SER A 68 23.32 -0.70 6.40
C SER A 68 23.41 -2.23 6.30
N ASN A 69 22.63 -2.96 7.10
CA ASN A 69 22.72 -4.41 7.20
C ASN A 69 21.64 -5.17 6.42
N ILE A 70 20.75 -4.47 5.71
CA ILE A 70 19.75 -5.11 4.85
C ILE A 70 20.47 -5.71 3.64
N PRO A 71 20.41 -7.03 3.40
CA PRO A 71 21.13 -7.68 2.31
C PRO A 71 20.78 -7.08 0.95
N THR A 72 21.79 -6.86 0.12
CA THR A 72 21.57 -6.55 -1.30
C THR A 72 21.24 -7.84 -2.05
N PRO A 73 20.20 -7.86 -2.91
CA PRO A 73 19.91 -9.02 -3.73
C PRO A 73 21.09 -9.41 -4.61
N SER A 74 21.40 -10.70 -4.68
CA SER A 74 22.52 -11.22 -5.48
C SER A 74 22.18 -11.43 -6.96
N ALA A 75 20.90 -11.39 -7.33
CA ALA A 75 20.43 -11.67 -8.68
C ALA A 75 19.36 -10.66 -9.14
N PRO A 76 19.31 -10.34 -10.44
CA PRO A 76 18.22 -9.57 -11.04
C PRO A 76 16.85 -10.26 -10.90
N ILE A 77 15.78 -9.48 -11.03
CA ILE A 77 14.42 -10.00 -10.98
C ILE A 77 14.03 -10.48 -12.36
N VAL A 78 13.74 -11.78 -12.47
CA VAL A 78 13.39 -12.42 -13.73
C VAL A 78 11.88 -12.67 -13.76
N PRO A 79 11.14 -12.09 -14.71
CA PRO A 79 9.77 -12.50 -15.01
C PRO A 79 9.74 -13.96 -15.47
N SER A 80 8.85 -14.78 -14.90
CA SER A 80 8.64 -16.15 -15.40
C SER A 80 7.98 -16.10 -16.77
N SER A 81 8.60 -16.73 -17.77
CA SER A 81 8.03 -16.96 -19.10
C SER A 81 7.30 -18.29 -19.22
N THR A 82 7.46 -19.19 -18.25
CA THR A 82 6.88 -20.54 -18.27
C THR A 82 5.51 -20.58 -17.59
N PRO A 83 4.47 -21.15 -18.24
CA PRO A 83 3.19 -21.42 -17.59
C PRO A 83 3.39 -22.41 -16.44
N PRO A 84 2.58 -22.34 -15.36
CA PRO A 84 2.69 -23.26 -14.25
C PRO A 84 2.42 -24.68 -14.75
N ASN A 85 3.45 -25.51 -14.80
CA ASN A 85 3.30 -26.93 -15.06
C ASN A 85 2.61 -27.55 -13.83
N GLU A 86 1.47 -28.21 -14.01
CA GLU A 86 0.64 -28.74 -12.91
C GLU A 86 1.39 -29.70 -11.96
N THR A 87 2.53 -30.23 -12.41
CA THR A 87 3.36 -31.21 -11.70
C THR A 87 4.50 -30.60 -10.87
N ASN A 88 4.83 -29.31 -11.05
CA ASN A 88 5.87 -28.62 -10.28
C ASN A 88 5.24 -27.63 -9.28
N HIS A 89 4.88 -28.14 -8.10
CA HIS A 89 4.23 -27.39 -7.02
C HIS A 89 5.10 -26.31 -6.34
N ALA A 90 6.31 -26.03 -6.85
CA ALA A 90 7.30 -25.15 -6.20
C ALA A 90 7.50 -23.77 -6.87
N ALA A 91 6.88 -23.49 -8.03
CA ALA A 91 7.18 -22.28 -8.82
C ALA A 91 5.91 -21.58 -9.36
N LYS A 92 4.92 -21.32 -8.48
CA LYS A 92 3.70 -20.55 -8.84
C LYS A 92 3.79 -19.05 -8.51
N ASP A 93 4.95 -18.55 -8.11
CA ASP A 93 5.06 -17.17 -7.62
C ASP A 93 5.45 -16.22 -8.75
N HIS A 94 4.49 -15.41 -9.19
CA HIS A 94 4.81 -14.19 -9.94
C HIS A 94 5.85 -13.38 -9.15
N PRO A 95 6.86 -12.79 -9.80
CA PRO A 95 7.80 -11.95 -9.09
C PRO A 95 7.05 -10.79 -8.44
N VAL A 96 7.38 -10.49 -7.18
CA VAL A 96 6.89 -9.29 -6.52
C VAL A 96 7.69 -8.11 -7.04
N LEU A 97 7.02 -7.22 -7.78
CA LEU A 97 7.60 -6.05 -8.45
C LEU A 97 7.24 -4.72 -7.74
N GLY A 98 6.32 -4.79 -6.78
CA GLY A 98 5.82 -3.63 -6.05
C GLY A 98 6.45 -3.45 -4.67
N LEU A 99 5.72 -2.77 -3.78
CA LEU A 99 6.18 -2.41 -2.43
C LEU A 99 6.32 -3.58 -1.45
N LEU A 100 5.87 -4.80 -1.78
CA LEU A 100 6.16 -5.98 -0.97
C LEU A 100 7.50 -6.63 -1.35
N SER A 101 8.20 -6.09 -2.35
CA SER A 101 9.50 -6.57 -2.79
C SER A 101 10.62 -5.81 -2.08
N ASP A 102 11.13 -6.36 -0.97
CA ASP A 102 12.36 -5.80 -0.36
C ASP A 102 13.56 -5.90 -1.32
N ALA A 103 13.53 -6.84 -2.27
CA ALA A 103 14.53 -6.95 -3.32
C ALA A 103 14.57 -5.72 -4.24
N LEU A 104 13.46 -5.01 -4.45
CA LEU A 104 13.44 -3.73 -5.18
C LEU A 104 13.45 -2.51 -4.26
N ALA A 105 12.70 -2.57 -3.17
CA ALA A 105 12.54 -1.43 -2.28
C ALA A 105 13.81 -1.10 -1.50
N SER A 106 14.55 -2.11 -1.01
CA SER A 106 15.76 -1.84 -0.21
C SER A 106 16.89 -1.23 -1.04
N PRO A 107 17.19 -1.64 -2.30
CA PRO A 107 18.16 -0.93 -3.13
C PRO A 107 17.70 0.48 -3.51
N ALA A 108 16.40 0.69 -3.75
CA ALA A 108 15.85 2.02 -4.02
C ALA A 108 16.02 2.96 -2.82
N VAL A 109 15.63 2.52 -1.61
CA VAL A 109 15.80 3.28 -0.37
C VAL A 109 17.28 3.53 -0.07
N ARG A 110 18.15 2.54 -0.28
CA ARG A 110 19.62 2.70 -0.15
C ARG A 110 20.16 3.77 -1.09
N ALA A 111 19.72 3.78 -2.35
CA ALA A 111 20.09 4.85 -3.30
C ALA A 111 19.63 6.22 -2.81
N CYS A 112 18.42 6.33 -2.25
CA CYS A 112 17.88 7.59 -1.71
C CYS A 112 18.67 8.10 -0.48
N ILE A 113 19.02 7.21 0.44
CA ILE A 113 19.77 7.55 1.67
C ILE A 113 21.21 7.96 1.36
N THR A 114 21.86 7.24 0.45
CA THR A 114 23.27 7.48 0.09
C THR A 114 23.43 8.59 -0.93
N ARG A 115 22.39 8.85 -1.74
CA ARG A 115 22.41 9.75 -2.90
C ARG A 115 23.49 9.41 -3.92
N ASP A 116 23.89 8.15 -3.97
CA ASP A 116 24.93 7.65 -4.86
C ASP A 116 24.32 7.05 -6.14
N LEU A 117 24.78 7.52 -7.30
CA LEU A 117 24.37 7.01 -8.60
C LEU A 117 24.81 5.56 -8.83
N ALA A 118 25.82 5.04 -8.13
CA ALA A 118 26.17 3.62 -8.18
C ALA A 118 25.03 2.75 -7.65
N HIS A 119 24.40 3.13 -6.54
CA HIS A 119 23.23 2.43 -6.00
C HIS A 119 21.99 2.57 -6.90
N VAL A 120 21.83 3.71 -7.58
CA VAL A 120 20.78 3.87 -8.62
C VAL A 120 21.00 2.89 -9.76
N ARG A 121 22.22 2.80 -10.30
CA ARG A 121 22.55 1.86 -11.39
C ARG A 121 22.35 0.41 -10.97
N PHE A 122 22.72 0.08 -9.73
CA PHE A 122 22.47 -1.24 -9.17
C PHE A 122 20.96 -1.55 -9.12
N PHE A 123 20.13 -0.65 -8.59
CA PHE A 123 18.67 -0.81 -8.64
C PHE A 123 18.14 -1.03 -10.07
N LEU A 124 18.62 -0.24 -11.03
CA LEU A 124 18.21 -0.39 -12.44
C LEU A 124 18.66 -1.72 -13.05
N SER A 125 19.82 -2.25 -12.64
CA SER A 125 20.27 -3.57 -13.09
C SER A 125 19.39 -4.72 -12.59
N LEU A 126 18.79 -4.57 -11.40
CA LEU A 126 17.82 -5.54 -10.87
C LEU A 126 16.50 -5.50 -11.65
N LEU A 127 16.10 -4.31 -12.10
CA LEU A 127 14.86 -4.08 -12.86
C LEU A 127 15.00 -4.35 -14.37
N ALA A 128 16.22 -4.39 -14.89
CA ALA A 128 16.50 -4.51 -16.33
C ALA A 128 15.75 -5.68 -17.01
N PRO A 129 15.74 -6.93 -16.46
CA PRO A 129 15.03 -8.03 -17.13
C PRO A 129 13.52 -7.82 -17.19
N VAL A 130 12.94 -7.09 -16.24
CA VAL A 130 11.50 -6.73 -16.25
C VAL A 130 11.21 -5.75 -17.38
N VAL A 131 12.07 -4.77 -17.58
CA VAL A 131 11.93 -3.79 -18.68
C VAL A 131 12.14 -4.46 -20.04
N GLU A 132 13.12 -5.36 -20.16
CA GLU A 132 13.34 -6.15 -21.38
C GLU A 132 12.14 -7.05 -21.69
N TYR A 133 11.56 -7.68 -20.66
CA TYR A 133 10.34 -8.46 -20.80
C TYR A 133 9.19 -7.59 -21.34
N ILE A 134 8.92 -6.42 -20.74
CA ILE A 134 7.90 -5.47 -21.22
C ILE A 134 8.10 -5.13 -22.70
N LEU A 135 9.34 -4.83 -23.11
CA LEU A 135 9.66 -4.51 -24.50
C LEU A 135 9.38 -5.69 -25.44
N SER A 136 9.72 -6.92 -25.02
CA SER A 136 9.45 -8.13 -25.81
C SER A 136 7.94 -8.33 -26.08
N LEU A 137 7.09 -8.04 -25.09
CA LEU A 137 5.63 -8.14 -25.22
C LEU A 137 5.05 -7.11 -26.18
N GLN A 138 5.67 -5.92 -26.26
CA GLN A 138 5.25 -4.89 -27.20
C GLN A 138 5.62 -5.30 -28.63
N THR A 139 6.78 -5.91 -28.85
CA THR A 139 7.22 -6.34 -30.19
C THR A 139 6.41 -7.49 -30.78
N THR A 140 6.00 -8.47 -29.97
CA THR A 140 5.20 -9.62 -30.44
C THR A 140 3.81 -9.22 -30.90
N ASN A 141 3.21 -8.19 -30.28
CA ASN A 141 1.91 -7.69 -30.68
C ASN A 141 1.93 -6.98 -32.05
N THR A 142 3.09 -6.48 -32.50
CA THR A 142 3.26 -5.83 -33.81
C THR A 142 3.57 -6.78 -34.97
N THR A 143 4.15 -7.96 -34.72
CA THR A 143 4.60 -8.89 -35.78
C THR A 143 3.68 -10.10 -35.99
N SER A 144 2.66 -10.30 -35.15
CA SER A 144 1.74 -11.45 -35.24
C SER A 144 0.74 -11.40 -36.42
N SER A 145 1.01 -10.61 -37.47
CA SER A 145 0.19 -10.57 -38.70
C SER A 145 0.75 -11.42 -39.86
N ALA A 146 1.84 -12.16 -39.68
CA ALA A 146 2.39 -13.01 -40.75
C ALA A 146 2.98 -14.33 -40.21
N MET A 147 2.35 -15.44 -40.60
CA MET A 147 2.84 -16.83 -40.73
C MET A 147 3.70 -17.42 -39.58
N ASP A 148 3.14 -18.37 -38.82
CA ASP A 148 3.54 -19.79 -38.87
C ASP A 148 2.60 -20.66 -38.02
N LEU A 149 2.10 -21.76 -38.59
CA LEU A 149 1.23 -22.76 -37.95
C LEU A 149 2.08 -24.00 -37.64
N ASP A 150 2.99 -23.92 -36.68
CA ASP A 150 3.44 -25.10 -35.94
C ASP A 150 4.27 -24.66 -34.73
N ALA A 151 3.89 -25.17 -33.55
CA ALA A 151 4.29 -24.74 -32.20
C ALA A 151 3.74 -23.37 -31.78
N GLN A 152 2.55 -23.35 -31.14
CA GLN A 152 2.14 -22.20 -30.32
C GLN A 152 2.99 -22.16 -29.04
N PRO A 153 3.93 -21.21 -28.87
CA PRO A 153 4.41 -20.89 -27.53
C PRO A 153 3.20 -20.41 -26.71
N SER A 154 3.11 -20.87 -25.46
CA SER A 154 2.10 -20.38 -24.51
C SER A 154 2.14 -18.85 -24.43
N PRO A 155 0.99 -18.16 -24.35
CA PRO A 155 0.97 -16.72 -24.29
C PRO A 155 1.78 -16.23 -23.09
N PRO A 156 2.60 -15.17 -23.26
CA PRO A 156 3.38 -14.62 -22.17
C PRO A 156 2.46 -14.17 -21.02
N GLN A 157 2.87 -14.46 -19.79
CA GLN A 157 2.07 -14.13 -18.62
C GLN A 157 2.08 -12.62 -18.33
N PRO A 158 0.93 -12.00 -18.04
CA PRO A 158 0.87 -10.59 -17.70
C PRO A 158 1.60 -10.32 -16.37
N LEU A 159 2.27 -9.17 -16.29
CA LEU A 159 2.92 -8.74 -15.06
C LEU A 159 1.89 -8.19 -14.06
N PRO A 160 2.09 -8.40 -12.75
CA PRO A 160 1.32 -7.71 -11.71
C PRO A 160 1.37 -6.18 -11.89
N THR A 161 0.23 -5.51 -11.70
CA THR A 161 0.11 -4.07 -11.96
C THR A 161 -0.09 -3.22 -10.70
N CYS A 162 -0.66 -3.79 -9.63
CA CYS A 162 -1.01 -3.07 -8.41
C CYS A 162 0.18 -2.48 -7.63
N LEU A 163 -0.10 -1.61 -6.65
CA LEU A 163 0.91 -0.93 -5.82
C LEU A 163 1.78 -1.93 -5.03
N LEU A 164 1.18 -2.91 -4.38
CA LEU A 164 1.90 -3.80 -3.45
C LEU A 164 2.73 -4.87 -4.17
N HIS A 165 2.21 -5.47 -5.24
CA HIS A 165 2.88 -6.58 -5.93
C HIS A 165 3.45 -6.20 -7.30
N GLY A 166 3.06 -5.08 -7.87
CA GLY A 166 3.22 -4.84 -9.29
C GLY A 166 3.89 -3.54 -9.68
N LEU A 167 3.77 -3.27 -10.97
CA LEU A 167 4.45 -2.18 -11.66
C LEU A 167 4.05 -0.78 -11.17
N ALA A 168 2.86 -0.58 -10.58
CA ALA A 168 2.54 0.69 -9.92
C ALA A 168 3.46 0.96 -8.72
N GLY A 169 3.80 -0.07 -7.94
CA GLY A 169 4.83 0.04 -6.89
C GLY A 169 6.22 0.29 -7.47
N THR A 170 6.55 -0.31 -8.60
CA THR A 170 7.80 -0.01 -9.32
C THR A 170 7.87 1.47 -9.74
N LEU A 171 6.77 2.04 -10.26
CA LEU A 171 6.70 3.47 -10.61
C LEU A 171 6.91 4.35 -9.37
N TYR A 172 6.31 4.00 -8.23
CA TYR A 172 6.58 4.68 -6.97
C TYR A 172 8.08 4.67 -6.64
N LEU A 173 8.76 3.51 -6.70
CA LEU A 173 10.20 3.40 -6.38
C LEU A 173 11.07 4.19 -7.35
N LEU A 174 10.75 4.20 -8.65
CA LEU A 174 11.45 5.03 -9.65
C LEU A 174 11.28 6.52 -9.37
N ARG A 175 10.05 6.96 -9.02
CA ARG A 175 9.75 8.34 -8.62
C ARG A 175 10.47 8.72 -7.33
N LEU A 176 10.51 7.81 -6.36
CA LEU A 176 11.23 7.96 -5.09
C LEU A 176 12.72 8.23 -5.35
N ILE A 177 13.37 7.42 -6.16
CA ILE A 177 14.78 7.62 -6.53
C ILE A 177 14.97 8.97 -7.23
N ARG A 178 14.12 9.31 -8.20
CA ARG A 178 14.18 10.60 -8.92
C ARG A 178 14.04 11.80 -7.98
N HIS A 179 13.22 11.68 -6.94
CA HIS A 179 13.02 12.72 -5.94
C HIS A 179 14.27 12.92 -5.07
N TRP A 180 14.80 11.85 -4.48
CA TRP A 180 15.91 11.94 -3.51
C TRP A 180 17.30 12.02 -4.16
N VAL A 181 17.43 11.60 -5.42
CA VAL A 181 18.66 11.63 -6.21
C VAL A 181 18.39 12.34 -7.54
N PRO A 182 18.16 13.68 -7.59
CA PRO A 182 17.71 14.35 -8.81
C PRO A 182 18.59 14.14 -10.05
N SER A 183 19.90 13.95 -9.88
CA SER A 183 20.85 13.63 -10.95
C SER A 183 20.61 12.26 -11.61
N SER A 184 19.79 11.39 -11.00
CA SER A 184 19.38 10.12 -11.55
C SER A 184 18.29 10.23 -12.62
N ALA A 185 17.65 11.39 -12.79
CA ALA A 185 16.50 11.54 -13.66
C ALA A 185 16.72 10.93 -15.07
N PRO A 186 17.84 11.18 -15.78
CA PRO A 186 18.10 10.55 -17.08
C PRO A 186 18.20 9.02 -17.03
N LEU A 187 18.69 8.46 -15.91
CA LEU A 187 18.87 7.02 -15.74
C LEU A 187 17.54 6.28 -15.56
N VAL A 188 16.62 6.88 -14.80
CA VAL A 188 15.32 6.25 -14.47
C VAL A 188 14.23 6.52 -15.52
N SER A 189 14.38 7.58 -16.33
CA SER A 189 13.36 8.00 -17.32
C SER A 189 12.94 6.88 -18.28
N ARG A 190 13.91 6.09 -18.79
CA ARG A 190 13.60 5.01 -19.72
C ARG A 190 12.70 3.94 -19.10
N ALA A 191 13.01 3.52 -17.88
CA ALA A 191 12.18 2.54 -17.16
C ALA A 191 10.79 3.11 -16.86
N ILE A 192 10.70 4.39 -16.45
CA ILE A 192 9.41 5.07 -16.21
C ILE A 192 8.53 5.04 -17.46
N VAL A 193 9.09 5.36 -18.63
CA VAL A 193 8.34 5.38 -19.90
C VAL A 193 7.81 3.99 -20.23
N HIS A 194 8.67 2.97 -20.29
CA HIS A 194 8.25 1.62 -20.68
C HIS A 194 7.24 1.00 -19.70
N VAL A 195 7.42 1.22 -18.40
CA VAL A 195 6.45 0.75 -17.40
C VAL A 195 5.11 1.47 -17.53
N SER A 196 5.12 2.79 -17.77
CA SER A 196 3.89 3.56 -17.97
C SER A 196 3.14 3.15 -19.24
N GLU A 197 3.88 2.96 -20.35
CA GLU A 197 3.32 2.50 -21.62
C GLU A 197 2.71 1.10 -21.51
N TYR A 198 3.37 0.19 -20.80
CA TYR A 198 2.83 -1.14 -20.53
C TYR A 198 1.52 -1.06 -19.76
N LEU A 199 1.46 -0.27 -18.68
CA LEU A 199 0.26 -0.11 -17.86
C LEU A 199 -0.89 0.57 -18.60
N LEU A 200 -0.60 1.42 -19.59
CA LEU A 200 -1.61 2.09 -20.42
C LEU A 200 -2.00 1.29 -21.67
N SER A 201 -1.28 0.22 -22.01
CA SER A 201 -1.59 -0.59 -23.17
C SER A 201 -3.00 -1.18 -23.05
N PRO A 202 -3.84 -1.09 -24.09
CA PRO A 202 -5.17 -1.71 -24.09
C PRO A 202 -5.13 -3.23 -23.88
N SER A 203 -4.01 -3.88 -24.21
CA SER A 203 -3.80 -5.32 -24.00
C SER A 203 -3.44 -5.68 -22.55
N THR A 204 -3.15 -4.70 -21.71
CA THR A 204 -2.74 -4.93 -20.32
C THR A 204 -3.94 -4.91 -19.40
N THR A 205 -4.39 -6.10 -18.99
CA THR A 205 -5.35 -6.24 -17.91
C THR A 205 -4.67 -5.93 -16.57
N TRP A 206 -5.22 -4.99 -15.80
CA TRP A 206 -4.69 -4.71 -14.46
C TRP A 206 -5.07 -5.83 -13.50
N THR A 207 -4.04 -6.49 -12.98
CA THR A 207 -4.13 -7.61 -12.04
C THR A 207 -3.23 -7.38 -10.84
N CYS A 208 -3.53 -8.10 -9.76
CA CYS A 208 -2.70 -8.18 -8.56
C CYS A 208 -2.70 -9.64 -8.11
N PRO A 209 -1.53 -10.30 -7.96
CA PRO A 209 -1.43 -11.58 -7.29
C PRO A 209 -2.02 -11.44 -5.90
N SER A 210 -2.82 -12.42 -5.56
CA SER A 210 -3.59 -12.42 -4.35
C SER A 210 -3.11 -13.67 -3.60
N HIS A 211 -2.58 -13.49 -2.39
CA HIS A 211 -1.77 -14.49 -1.65
C HIS A 211 -2.44 -15.87 -1.60
N SER A 212 -1.77 -16.88 -2.16
CA SER A 212 -2.12 -18.28 -1.92
C SER A 212 -1.77 -18.64 -0.46
N PRO A 213 -2.70 -19.16 0.37
CA PRO A 213 -2.35 -19.64 1.70
C PRO A 213 -1.50 -20.91 1.62
N SER A 214 -0.54 -21.04 2.54
CA SER A 214 0.38 -22.16 2.68
C SER A 214 -0.34 -23.52 2.76
N HIS A 215 0.12 -24.50 1.97
CA HIS A 215 -0.49 -25.82 1.77
C HIS A 215 -0.42 -26.84 2.94
N HIS A 216 -0.20 -26.41 4.19
CA HIS A 216 -0.23 -27.34 5.34
C HIS A 216 -1.61 -27.48 6.02
N ALA A 217 -2.63 -26.79 5.52
CA ALA A 217 -4.02 -27.02 5.93
C ALA A 217 -4.80 -27.60 4.74
N PRO A 218 -5.70 -28.59 4.97
CA PRO A 218 -6.65 -28.99 3.94
C PRO A 218 -7.41 -27.73 3.47
N PRO A 219 -7.75 -27.62 2.18
CA PRO A 219 -8.37 -26.41 1.64
C PRO A 219 -9.65 -26.15 2.42
N SER A 220 -9.61 -25.14 3.28
CA SER A 220 -10.82 -24.55 3.80
C SER A 220 -11.51 -23.90 2.60
N PRO A 221 -12.83 -23.99 2.44
CA PRO A 221 -13.59 -23.29 1.38
C PRO A 221 -13.47 -21.75 1.41
N LEU A 222 -12.59 -21.23 2.28
CA LEU A 222 -12.17 -19.84 2.44
C LEU A 222 -10.89 -19.48 1.65
N SER A 223 -10.11 -20.44 1.15
CA SER A 223 -8.85 -20.18 0.42
C SER A 223 -9.03 -19.88 -1.08
N GLU A 224 -10.21 -20.13 -1.65
CA GLU A 224 -10.58 -19.71 -3.02
C GLU A 224 -11.04 -18.25 -3.11
N ARG A 225 -11.14 -17.54 -1.98
CA ARG A 225 -11.58 -16.13 -1.95
C ARG A 225 -10.44 -15.21 -1.57
N LEU A 226 -9.67 -14.79 -2.57
CA LEU A 226 -9.31 -13.39 -2.56
C LEU A 226 -10.49 -12.62 -3.09
N SER A 227 -11.00 -11.76 -2.21
CA SER A 227 -12.29 -11.12 -2.37
C SER A 227 -12.25 -10.14 -3.55
N PRO A 228 -13.32 -10.02 -4.35
CA PRO A 228 -13.45 -8.98 -5.38
C PRO A 228 -13.35 -7.52 -4.85
N THR A 229 -13.11 -7.33 -3.54
CA THR A 229 -13.08 -6.07 -2.78
C THR A 229 -11.96 -5.12 -3.18
N ASP A 230 -10.78 -5.62 -3.54
CA ASP A 230 -9.61 -4.74 -3.63
C ASP A 230 -9.31 -4.26 -5.05
N ARG A 231 -10.14 -4.64 -6.04
CA ARG A 231 -9.93 -4.24 -7.45
C ARG A 231 -10.00 -2.73 -7.67
N HIS A 232 -10.63 -1.99 -6.76
CA HIS A 232 -10.78 -0.54 -6.85
C HIS A 232 -9.86 0.23 -5.89
N GLY A 233 -9.22 -0.46 -4.94
CA GLY A 233 -8.48 0.13 -3.84
C GLY A 233 -7.12 0.75 -4.20
N ALA A 234 -6.48 1.38 -3.22
CA ALA A 234 -5.15 1.98 -3.37
C ALA A 234 -4.00 0.95 -3.33
N ALA A 235 -4.15 -0.16 -2.60
CA ALA A 235 -3.08 -1.15 -2.43
C ALA A 235 -3.04 -2.18 -3.57
N HIS A 236 -4.19 -2.75 -3.93
CA HIS A 236 -4.28 -3.84 -4.90
C HIS A 236 -5.08 -3.48 -6.17
N GLY A 237 -5.66 -2.28 -6.22
CA GLY A 237 -6.65 -1.93 -7.23
C GLY A 237 -6.27 -0.80 -8.17
N ASP A 238 -7.24 -0.48 -9.03
CA ASP A 238 -7.14 0.51 -10.08
C ASP A 238 -6.77 1.89 -9.56
N LEU A 239 -7.28 2.31 -8.40
CA LEU A 239 -6.98 3.63 -7.85
C LEU A 239 -5.51 3.79 -7.48
N GLY A 240 -4.91 2.73 -6.92
CA GLY A 240 -3.47 2.66 -6.67
C GLY A 240 -2.67 2.86 -7.96
N THR A 241 -3.02 2.09 -8.99
CA THR A 241 -2.35 2.13 -10.30
C THR A 241 -2.49 3.49 -10.98
N ILE A 242 -3.70 4.05 -11.05
CA ILE A 242 -3.94 5.41 -11.59
C ILE A 242 -3.07 6.43 -10.85
N THR A 243 -3.08 6.37 -9.52
CA THR A 243 -2.32 7.33 -8.70
C THR A 243 -0.83 7.29 -9.02
N GLN A 244 -0.24 6.09 -9.11
CA GLN A 244 1.19 5.99 -9.37
C GLN A 244 1.57 6.38 -10.81
N ILE A 245 0.72 6.11 -11.80
CA ILE A 245 0.94 6.59 -13.17
C ILE A 245 0.94 8.12 -13.21
N ILE A 246 -0.09 8.76 -12.66
CA ILE A 246 -0.26 10.22 -12.73
C ILE A 246 0.80 10.96 -11.94
N LEU A 247 1.10 10.52 -10.72
CA LEU A 247 2.13 11.20 -9.92
C LEU A 247 3.55 11.01 -10.50
N THR A 248 3.77 9.97 -11.30
CA THR A 248 5.06 9.75 -11.98
C THR A 248 5.14 10.52 -13.30
N SER A 249 4.04 10.55 -14.05
CA SER A 249 3.93 11.11 -15.41
C SER A 249 2.60 11.88 -15.59
N PRO A 250 2.49 13.10 -15.04
CA PRO A 250 1.24 13.89 -15.06
C PRO A 250 0.57 14.07 -16.42
N PRO A 251 1.30 14.24 -17.55
CA PRO A 251 0.68 14.38 -18.87
C PRO A 251 -0.20 13.20 -19.31
N LEU A 252 -0.13 12.05 -18.64
CA LEU A 252 -0.96 10.87 -18.93
C LEU A 252 -2.37 10.94 -18.31
N ALA A 253 -2.69 11.99 -17.54
CA ALA A 253 -4.00 12.16 -16.90
C ALA A 253 -5.20 12.08 -17.85
N PRO A 254 -5.20 12.72 -19.03
CA PRO A 254 -6.34 12.65 -19.94
C PRO A 254 -6.73 11.21 -20.30
N ALA A 255 -5.75 10.33 -20.54
CA ALA A 255 -5.98 8.93 -20.91
C ALA A 255 -6.64 8.09 -19.80
N LEU A 256 -6.49 8.49 -18.53
CA LEU A 256 -7.07 7.79 -17.37
C LEU A 256 -8.38 8.42 -16.87
N THR A 257 -8.86 9.49 -17.49
CA THR A 257 -10.10 10.19 -17.08
C THR A 257 -11.32 9.27 -17.07
N PRO A 258 -11.58 8.43 -18.11
CA PRO A 258 -12.74 7.53 -18.09
C PRO A 258 -12.68 6.53 -16.93
N ARG A 259 -11.47 6.03 -16.64
CA ARG A 259 -11.26 5.03 -15.57
C ARG A 259 -11.43 5.63 -14.19
N LEU A 260 -10.91 6.84 -13.97
CA LEU A 260 -11.13 7.56 -12.72
C LEU A 260 -12.62 7.91 -12.54
N SER A 261 -13.29 8.38 -13.59
CA SER A 261 -14.74 8.63 -13.56
C SER A 261 -15.52 7.40 -13.10
N ALA A 262 -15.24 6.23 -13.69
CA ALA A 262 -15.91 4.99 -13.33
C ALA A 262 -15.67 4.59 -11.86
N LEU A 263 -14.49 4.88 -11.30
CA LEU A 263 -14.22 4.65 -9.87
C LEU A 263 -15.00 5.59 -8.96
N LEU A 264 -15.20 6.85 -9.37
CA LEU A 264 -16.02 7.81 -8.62
C LEU A 264 -17.49 7.37 -8.61
N ASP A 265 -17.98 6.80 -9.71
CA ASP A 265 -19.36 6.31 -9.86
C ASP A 265 -19.67 5.10 -8.96
N LEU A 266 -18.65 4.45 -8.39
CA LEU A 266 -18.84 3.35 -7.44
C LEU A 266 -19.15 3.82 -6.01
N GLN A 267 -19.02 5.12 -5.69
CA GLN A 267 -19.24 5.59 -4.31
C GLN A 267 -20.67 5.26 -3.86
N LEU A 268 -20.78 4.61 -2.71
CA LEU A 268 -22.06 4.30 -2.10
C LEU A 268 -22.69 5.57 -1.51
N PRO A 269 -24.04 5.62 -1.35
CA PRO A 269 -24.70 6.78 -0.72
C PRO A 269 -24.20 7.09 0.70
N SER A 270 -23.61 6.12 1.39
CA SER A 270 -22.99 6.30 2.71
C SER A 270 -21.67 7.07 2.67
N GLY A 271 -21.06 7.28 1.49
CA GLY A 271 -19.70 7.79 1.34
C GLY A 271 -18.62 6.70 1.34
N ASP A 272 -18.99 5.44 1.57
CA ASP A 272 -18.10 4.26 1.49
C ASP A 272 -18.00 3.71 0.06
N TRP A 273 -17.17 2.68 -0.16
CA TRP A 273 -17.05 1.96 -1.43
C TRP A 273 -17.51 0.50 -1.31
N PRO A 274 -17.92 -0.11 -2.44
CA PRO A 274 -18.34 -1.50 -2.46
C PRO A 274 -17.22 -2.42 -1.97
N SER A 275 -17.49 -3.16 -0.90
CA SER A 275 -16.71 -4.31 -0.49
C SER A 275 -17.49 -5.59 -0.82
N SER A 276 -16.84 -6.60 -1.39
CA SER A 276 -17.44 -7.88 -1.76
C SER A 276 -17.66 -8.84 -0.59
N GLN A 277 -17.89 -8.37 0.64
CA GLN A 277 -18.36 -9.27 1.68
C GLN A 277 -19.85 -9.52 1.44
N PRO A 278 -20.27 -10.73 1.02
CA PRO A 278 -21.70 -11.03 0.93
C PRO A 278 -22.29 -10.94 2.33
N GLN A 279 -23.40 -10.21 2.45
CA GLN A 279 -24.32 -10.38 3.56
C GLN A 279 -24.74 -11.86 3.56
N THR A 280 -24.23 -12.66 4.49
CA THR A 280 -24.99 -13.84 4.89
C THR A 280 -26.20 -13.30 5.62
N ALA A 281 -27.30 -13.07 4.89
CA ALA A 281 -28.61 -13.03 5.49
C ALA A 281 -28.74 -14.28 6.37
N PRO A 282 -29.14 -14.17 7.65
CA PRO A 282 -29.53 -15.36 8.38
C PRO A 282 -30.66 -15.99 7.58
N ALA A 283 -30.49 -17.25 7.19
CA ALA A 283 -31.57 -18.05 6.64
C ALA A 283 -32.69 -18.09 7.69
N GLY A 284 -33.68 -17.20 7.53
CA GLY A 284 -34.93 -17.33 8.24
C GLY A 284 -35.67 -18.56 7.70
N PRO A 285 -36.36 -19.33 8.56
CA PRO A 285 -37.24 -20.39 8.11
C PRO A 285 -38.43 -19.78 7.34
N THR A 286 -38.88 -20.52 6.34
CA THR A 286 -40.05 -20.22 5.48
C THR A 286 -41.34 -19.98 6.28
N PRO A 287 -42.34 -19.32 5.66
CA PRO A 287 -43.33 -18.49 6.36
C PRO A 287 -44.47 -19.31 6.97
N THR A 288 -44.89 -18.92 8.17
CA THR A 288 -46.28 -19.05 8.61
C THR A 288 -46.75 -17.67 9.08
N GLU A 289 -47.89 -17.26 8.54
CA GLU A 289 -48.56 -15.99 8.74
C GLU A 289 -48.95 -15.80 10.23
N HIS A 290 -48.73 -14.61 10.79
CA HIS A 290 -49.72 -13.82 11.54
C HIS A 290 -49.13 -12.48 12.00
N HIS A 291 -50.00 -11.47 12.06
CA HIS A 291 -49.79 -10.05 12.34
C HIS A 291 -48.97 -9.74 13.61
N ASP A 292 -48.08 -8.74 13.56
CA ASP A 292 -48.29 -7.49 14.31
C ASP A 292 -47.30 -6.36 13.93
N HIS A 293 -47.76 -5.11 14.11
CA HIS A 293 -47.00 -3.89 13.86
C HIS A 293 -45.87 -3.66 14.86
N SER A 294 -44.63 -3.46 14.39
CA SER A 294 -43.60 -2.68 15.10
C SER A 294 -42.47 -2.26 14.14
N SER A 295 -42.25 -0.96 14.04
CA SER A 295 -41.21 -0.32 13.23
C SER A 295 -39.83 -0.56 13.85
N GLU A 296 -39.04 -1.49 13.31
CA GLU A 296 -37.62 -1.64 13.65
C GLU A 296 -36.72 -0.79 12.74
N PRO A 297 -35.64 -0.17 13.28
CA PRO A 297 -34.70 0.63 12.49
C PRO A 297 -33.86 -0.27 11.58
N PRO A 298 -33.38 0.22 10.42
CA PRO A 298 -32.67 -0.60 9.45
C PRO A 298 -31.38 -1.16 10.07
N ALA A 299 -31.22 -2.47 9.88
CA ALA A 299 -30.10 -3.28 10.35
C ALA A 299 -28.74 -2.65 9.95
N LYS A 300 -27.82 -2.62 10.92
CA LYS A 300 -26.44 -2.14 10.76
C LYS A 300 -25.75 -2.87 9.61
N THR A 301 -25.51 -2.15 8.52
CA THR A 301 -24.63 -2.56 7.43
C THR A 301 -23.24 -2.86 7.98
N SER A 302 -22.79 -4.12 7.90
CA SER A 302 -21.40 -4.48 8.19
C SER A 302 -20.48 -3.72 7.24
N ALA A 303 -19.70 -2.81 7.80
CA ALA A 303 -18.87 -1.85 7.07
C ALA A 303 -17.89 -2.55 6.12
N GLY A 304 -17.80 -2.03 4.89
CA GLY A 304 -16.67 -2.30 4.01
C GLY A 304 -15.37 -1.85 4.67
N GLY A 305 -14.25 -2.42 4.25
CA GLY A 305 -12.95 -2.14 4.87
C GLY A 305 -12.64 -0.65 4.88
N ILE A 306 -12.64 -0.02 6.06
CA ILE A 306 -12.40 1.42 6.28
C ILE A 306 -10.99 1.91 5.92
N GLY A 307 -10.11 1.02 5.46
CA GLY A 307 -8.67 1.25 5.43
C GLY A 307 -8.08 1.81 4.14
N PHE A 308 -6.79 2.09 4.18
CA PHE A 308 -5.96 2.52 3.05
C PHE A 308 -6.03 1.56 1.86
N ALA A 309 -6.07 0.24 2.10
CA ALA A 309 -5.95 -0.75 1.04
C ALA A 309 -7.09 -0.68 0.01
N SER A 310 -8.33 -0.67 0.48
CA SER A 310 -9.54 -0.78 -0.35
C SER A 310 -10.72 0.06 0.15
N GLY A 311 -10.46 0.98 1.08
CA GLY A 311 -11.46 1.81 1.72
C GLY A 311 -11.35 3.31 1.45
N PRO A 312 -12.23 4.10 2.11
CA PRO A 312 -12.30 5.55 1.94
C PRO A 312 -11.00 6.29 2.28
N GLN A 313 -10.17 5.77 3.19
CA GLN A 313 -8.88 6.37 3.53
C GLN A 313 -7.96 6.46 2.31
N GLY A 314 -7.71 5.32 1.67
CA GLY A 314 -6.86 5.24 0.49
C GLY A 314 -7.40 6.14 -0.61
N LEU A 315 -8.72 6.11 -0.78
CA LEU A 315 -9.39 6.91 -1.78
C LEU A 315 -9.23 8.41 -1.61
N ILE A 316 -9.52 8.95 -0.42
CA ILE A 316 -9.36 10.38 -0.17
C ILE A 316 -7.90 10.80 -0.45
N ILE A 317 -6.93 10.02 0.03
CA ILE A 317 -5.50 10.29 -0.16
C ILE A 317 -5.13 10.31 -1.65
N SER A 318 -5.64 9.35 -2.44
CA SER A 318 -5.46 9.32 -3.89
C SER A 318 -6.09 10.54 -4.55
N LEU A 319 -7.37 10.81 -4.26
CA LEU A 319 -8.15 11.84 -4.94
C LEU A 319 -7.64 13.25 -4.67
N ILE A 320 -7.19 13.55 -3.45
CA ILE A 320 -6.50 14.81 -3.13
C ILE A 320 -5.29 15.00 -4.06
N SER A 321 -4.52 13.93 -4.26
CA SER A 321 -3.31 13.96 -5.08
C SER A 321 -3.62 14.04 -6.57
N LEU A 322 -4.74 13.46 -7.00
CA LEU A 322 -5.18 13.42 -8.39
C LEU A 322 -5.92 14.68 -8.83
N ARG A 323 -6.65 15.34 -7.92
CA ARG A 323 -7.49 16.51 -8.19
C ARG A 323 -6.86 17.56 -9.12
N PRO A 324 -5.58 17.96 -8.97
CA PRO A 324 -4.97 18.98 -9.84
C PRO A 324 -4.85 18.54 -11.32
N PHE A 325 -4.83 17.23 -11.59
CA PHE A 325 -4.57 16.66 -12.91
C PHE A 325 -5.85 16.33 -13.69
N PHE A 326 -7.02 16.39 -13.05
CA PHE A 326 -8.32 16.10 -13.66
C PHE A 326 -9.26 17.30 -13.52
N PRO A 327 -9.02 18.42 -14.23
CA PRO A 327 -9.82 19.64 -14.11
C PRO A 327 -11.31 19.38 -14.38
N ALA A 328 -11.65 18.49 -15.32
CA ALA A 328 -13.03 18.13 -15.65
C ALA A 328 -13.75 17.30 -14.58
N LEU A 329 -13.02 16.77 -13.59
CA LEU A 329 -13.58 15.94 -12.51
C LEU A 329 -13.47 16.60 -11.13
N GLN A 330 -12.98 17.85 -11.01
CA GLN A 330 -12.69 18.45 -9.70
C GLN A 330 -13.91 18.52 -8.79
N ASP A 331 -15.05 18.98 -9.29
CA ASP A 331 -16.28 19.09 -8.47
C ASP A 331 -16.75 17.72 -7.99
N ARG A 332 -16.66 16.70 -8.86
CA ARG A 332 -16.99 15.32 -8.51
C ARG A 332 -16.01 14.78 -7.47
N ILE A 333 -14.71 14.99 -7.67
CA ILE A 333 -13.66 14.60 -6.72
C ILE A 333 -13.91 15.24 -5.34
N ASP A 334 -14.23 16.53 -5.31
CA ASP A 334 -14.46 17.26 -4.06
C ASP A 334 -15.72 16.77 -3.32
N ALA A 335 -16.82 16.56 -4.04
CA ALA A 335 -18.03 15.96 -3.49
C ALA A 335 -17.76 14.56 -2.93
N THR A 336 -17.03 13.74 -3.68
CA THR A 336 -16.64 12.39 -3.30
C THR A 336 -15.77 12.38 -2.04
N ILE A 337 -14.77 13.27 -1.96
CA ILE A 337 -13.92 13.43 -0.77
C ILE A 337 -14.76 13.88 0.44
N SER A 338 -15.71 14.80 0.25
CA SER A 338 -16.56 15.29 1.33
C SER A 338 -17.38 14.15 1.94
N ALA A 339 -18.11 13.40 1.11
CA ALA A 339 -18.93 12.28 1.58
C ALA A 339 -18.09 11.19 2.27
N ALA A 340 -16.90 10.89 1.74
CA ALA A 340 -15.99 9.91 2.32
C ALA A 340 -15.44 10.36 3.69
N ARG A 341 -15.20 11.66 3.88
CA ARG A 341 -14.79 12.21 5.17
C ARG A 341 -15.91 12.15 6.19
N ASP A 342 -17.14 12.46 5.80
CA ASP A 342 -18.30 12.36 6.69
C ASP A 342 -18.48 10.91 7.19
N PHE A 343 -18.33 9.94 6.28
CA PHE A 343 -18.32 8.52 6.62
C PHE A 343 -17.21 8.16 7.63
N LEU A 344 -15.95 8.51 7.32
CA LEU A 344 -14.82 8.20 8.20
C LEU A 344 -14.92 8.88 9.57
N TRP A 345 -15.45 10.11 9.60
CA TRP A 345 -15.69 10.84 10.84
C TRP A 345 -16.69 10.11 11.72
N ALA A 346 -17.82 9.66 11.15
CA ALA A 346 -18.83 8.89 11.86
C ALA A 346 -18.26 7.57 12.39
N GLN A 347 -17.49 6.83 11.56
CA GLN A 347 -16.85 5.57 11.99
C GLN A 347 -15.85 5.78 13.14
N ALA A 348 -15.12 6.88 13.16
CA ALA A 348 -14.18 7.18 14.24
C ALA A 348 -14.85 7.52 15.58
N GLN A 349 -16.14 7.88 15.59
CA GLN A 349 -16.90 8.14 16.82
C GLN A 349 -17.27 6.85 17.57
N GLU A 350 -17.29 5.71 16.88
CA GLU A 350 -17.62 4.43 17.49
C GLU A 350 -16.36 3.67 17.94
N PRO A 351 -16.45 2.86 19.01
CA PRO A 351 -15.41 1.90 19.35
C PRO A 351 -15.21 0.89 18.21
N GLY A 352 -13.98 0.70 17.75
CA GLY A 352 -13.68 -0.29 16.71
C GLY A 352 -12.32 -0.08 16.04
N PRO A 353 -12.05 -0.82 14.94
CA PRO A 353 -10.77 -0.78 14.22
C PRO A 353 -10.40 0.62 13.71
N ALA A 354 -11.37 1.51 13.51
CA ALA A 354 -11.17 2.90 13.11
C ALA A 354 -10.41 3.73 14.16
N ARG A 355 -10.36 3.28 15.42
CA ARG A 355 -9.66 3.94 16.53
C ARG A 355 -8.27 3.40 16.78
N GLU A 356 -7.88 2.29 16.14
CA GLU A 356 -6.56 1.72 16.34
C GLU A 356 -5.47 2.70 15.89
N PRO A 357 -4.33 2.78 16.60
CA PRO A 357 -3.28 3.73 16.28
C PRO A 357 -2.41 3.21 15.13
N ASN A 358 -2.95 3.04 13.92
CA ASN A 358 -2.17 2.61 12.75
C ASN A 358 -2.53 3.38 11.47
N LEU A 359 -1.63 3.38 10.49
CA LEU A 359 -1.80 4.10 9.22
C LEU A 359 -2.65 3.33 8.21
N PHE A 360 -2.73 2.01 8.32
CA PHE A 360 -3.34 1.16 7.29
C PHE A 360 -4.86 1.15 7.34
N HIS A 361 -5.47 1.22 8.51
CA HIS A 361 -6.92 1.23 8.68
C HIS A 361 -7.41 1.98 9.93
N GLY A 362 -6.47 2.47 10.74
CA GLY A 362 -6.75 3.08 12.03
C GLY A 362 -6.87 4.60 12.01
N ALA A 363 -6.94 5.18 13.21
CA ALA A 363 -7.13 6.60 13.45
C ALA A 363 -6.01 7.46 12.88
N LEU A 364 -4.78 6.96 12.83
CA LEU A 364 -3.65 7.68 12.26
C LEU A 364 -3.83 7.83 10.74
N GLY A 365 -4.20 6.75 10.04
CA GLY A 365 -4.52 6.79 8.61
C GLY A 365 -5.70 7.72 8.33
N THR A 366 -6.77 7.62 9.11
CA THR A 366 -7.94 8.51 9.02
C THR A 366 -7.55 9.97 9.22
N ALA A 367 -6.68 10.29 10.19
CA ALA A 367 -6.24 11.66 10.44
C ALA A 367 -5.58 12.31 9.21
N LEU A 368 -4.86 11.52 8.39
CA LEU A 368 -4.23 12.03 7.17
C LEU A 368 -5.25 12.41 6.08
N THR A 369 -6.50 11.97 6.19
CA THR A 369 -7.55 12.28 5.21
C THR A 369 -8.22 13.64 5.45
N PHE A 370 -8.11 14.21 6.65
CA PHE A 370 -8.72 15.50 7.02
C PHE A 370 -7.71 16.63 6.86
N PRO A 371 -8.13 17.87 6.52
CA PRO A 371 -7.27 19.07 6.54
C PRO A 371 -6.83 19.43 7.96
N LYS A 372 -5.92 20.40 8.09
CA LYS A 372 -5.41 20.81 9.41
C LYS A 372 -6.56 21.43 10.20
N GLY A 373 -6.84 20.92 11.40
CA GLY A 373 -7.93 21.44 12.21
C GLY A 373 -8.40 20.51 13.33
N PRO A 374 -9.53 20.85 13.99
CA PRO A 374 -10.03 20.15 15.17
C PRO A 374 -10.30 18.66 14.94
N GLN A 375 -10.84 18.28 13.78
CA GLN A 375 -11.11 16.87 13.45
C GLN A 375 -9.82 16.04 13.40
N ARG A 376 -8.78 16.54 12.72
CA ARG A 376 -7.47 15.88 12.67
C ARG A 376 -6.84 15.76 14.06
N ALA A 377 -6.86 16.85 14.84
CA ALA A 377 -6.32 16.84 16.20
C ALA A 377 -7.05 15.83 17.10
N HIS A 378 -8.37 15.74 16.97
CA HIS A 378 -9.18 14.75 17.68
C HIS A 378 -8.78 13.32 17.32
N LEU A 379 -8.67 13.00 16.02
CA LEU A 379 -8.26 11.66 15.55
C LEU A 379 -6.87 11.26 16.06
N LEU A 380 -5.91 12.18 16.07
CA LEU A 380 -4.57 11.94 16.64
C LEU A 380 -4.62 11.70 18.16
N SER A 381 -5.53 12.38 18.87
CA SER A 381 -5.73 12.16 20.31
C SER A 381 -6.33 10.79 20.62
N LEU A 382 -7.25 10.29 19.77
CA LEU A 382 -7.82 8.95 19.90
C LEU A 382 -6.74 7.86 19.77
N ALA A 383 -5.81 8.03 18.83
CA ALA A 383 -4.67 7.12 18.67
C ALA A 383 -3.76 7.11 19.91
N SER A 384 -3.62 8.26 20.59
CA SER A 384 -2.80 8.38 21.80
C SER A 384 -3.47 7.82 23.06
N ALA A 385 -4.80 7.77 23.11
CA ALA A 385 -5.59 7.29 24.25
C ALA A 385 -5.81 5.77 24.26
N SER A 386 -5.37 5.06 23.21
CA SER A 386 -5.52 3.60 23.14
C SER A 386 -4.67 2.91 24.20
N PRO A 387 -5.20 1.91 24.95
CA PRO A 387 -4.47 1.28 26.05
C PRO A 387 -3.17 0.66 25.55
N PRO A 388 -2.09 0.70 26.37
CA PRO A 388 -0.81 0.13 26.00
C PRO A 388 -0.98 -1.37 25.67
N GLU A 389 -0.32 -1.77 24.60
CA GLU A 389 -0.18 -3.13 24.12
C GLU A 389 0.05 -4.09 25.31
N ARG A 390 -0.88 -5.04 25.55
CA ARG A 390 -0.69 -6.06 26.58
C ARG A 390 0.51 -6.90 26.17
N GLN A 391 1.63 -6.79 26.91
CA GLN A 391 2.69 -7.78 26.83
C GLN A 391 2.08 -9.16 27.14
N PRO A 392 2.41 -10.21 26.35
CA PRO A 392 1.96 -11.56 26.69
C PRO A 392 2.63 -11.97 28.01
N SER A 393 1.84 -12.09 29.07
CA SER A 393 2.26 -12.64 30.35
C SER A 393 2.71 -14.09 30.17
N PRO A 394 3.83 -14.54 30.76
CA PRO A 394 4.32 -15.92 30.60
C PRO A 394 3.52 -16.98 31.37
N SER A 395 2.29 -16.69 31.79
CA SER A 395 1.50 -17.58 32.65
C SER A 395 0.01 -17.53 32.32
N ALA A 396 -0.42 -18.32 31.35
CA ALA A 396 -1.79 -18.82 31.27
C ALA A 396 -1.83 -20.06 30.37
N THR A 397 -1.78 -21.22 31.01
CA THR A 397 -2.09 -22.52 30.42
C THR A 397 -3.51 -22.56 29.86
N ALA A 398 -3.59 -22.97 28.59
CA ALA A 398 -4.69 -23.65 27.90
C ALA A 398 -6.14 -23.47 28.42
N ALA A 399 -6.94 -22.70 27.68
CA ALA A 399 -8.33 -23.02 27.38
C ALA A 399 -8.73 -22.39 26.04
N ALA A 400 -9.35 -23.18 25.17
CA ALA A 400 -9.65 -22.87 23.78
C ALA A 400 -10.76 -21.80 23.62
N SER A 401 -10.59 -20.93 22.63
CA SER A 401 -11.61 -20.41 21.69
C SER A 401 -11.20 -19.02 21.18
N THR A 402 -11.37 -18.80 19.88
CA THR A 402 -11.07 -17.59 19.08
C THR A 402 -9.59 -17.22 19.00
N ALA A 403 -8.95 -17.58 17.88
CA ALA A 403 -7.61 -17.13 17.53
C ALA A 403 -7.59 -15.59 17.40
N PRO A 404 -6.78 -14.86 18.20
CA PRO A 404 -6.61 -13.43 18.00
C PRO A 404 -5.84 -13.19 16.71
N ALA A 405 -6.21 -12.14 15.96
CA ALA A 405 -5.42 -11.64 14.85
C ALA A 405 -3.96 -11.47 15.30
N ALA A 406 -3.01 -11.98 14.52
CA ALA A 406 -1.59 -11.95 14.87
C ALA A 406 -1.17 -10.51 15.25
N ALA A 407 -0.48 -10.37 16.39
CA ALA A 407 0.00 -9.07 16.84
C ALA A 407 0.87 -8.41 15.75
N PRO A 408 0.74 -7.09 15.52
CA PRO A 408 1.51 -6.41 14.50
C PRO A 408 3.00 -6.52 14.82
N THR A 409 3.83 -6.79 13.81
CA THR A 409 5.30 -6.73 13.95
C THR A 409 5.67 -5.34 14.49
N PRO A 410 6.39 -5.21 15.62
CA PRO A 410 6.61 -3.90 16.27
C PRO A 410 7.26 -2.83 15.38
N GLY A 411 8.01 -3.24 14.35
CA GLY A 411 8.63 -2.35 13.35
C GLY A 411 7.77 -2.10 12.11
N SER A 412 6.55 -2.62 12.03
CA SER A 412 5.68 -2.47 10.87
C SER A 412 5.21 -1.04 10.73
N LEU A 413 5.64 -0.36 9.66
CA LEU A 413 5.36 1.05 9.45
C LEU A 413 3.86 1.35 9.36
N MET A 414 3.11 0.49 8.68
CA MET A 414 1.69 0.73 8.39
C MET A 414 0.75 0.24 9.49
N THR A 415 1.12 -0.82 10.21
CA THR A 415 0.23 -1.47 11.18
C THR A 415 0.66 -1.30 12.64
N ALA A 416 1.93 -0.99 12.93
CA ALA A 416 2.39 -0.81 14.29
C ALA A 416 2.23 0.64 14.78
N PRO A 417 1.93 0.87 16.07
CA PRO A 417 1.60 2.19 16.57
C PRO A 417 2.75 3.21 16.55
N ALA A 418 3.94 2.79 16.98
CA ALA A 418 5.08 3.69 17.11
C ALA A 418 5.54 4.28 15.76
N PRO A 419 5.84 3.48 14.71
CA PRO A 419 6.23 4.04 13.42
C PRO A 419 5.10 4.81 12.74
N GLY A 420 3.86 4.33 12.82
CA GLY A 420 2.71 5.03 12.27
C GLY A 420 2.52 6.42 12.91
N SER A 421 2.65 6.50 14.23
CA SER A 421 2.53 7.78 14.96
C SER A 421 3.68 8.72 14.63
N ALA A 422 4.91 8.19 14.52
CA ALA A 422 6.06 8.98 14.10
C ALA A 422 5.86 9.60 12.71
N TRP A 423 5.35 8.84 11.74
CA TRP A 423 5.00 9.40 10.44
C TRP A 423 3.87 10.42 10.53
N ALA A 424 2.75 10.07 11.17
CA ALA A 424 1.59 10.95 11.25
C ALA A 424 1.97 12.32 11.86
N HIS A 425 2.74 12.31 12.95
CA HIS A 425 3.22 13.54 13.59
C HIS A 425 4.34 14.26 12.83
N SER A 426 5.06 13.61 11.92
CA SER A 426 6.04 14.31 11.08
C SER A 426 5.38 15.14 9.98
N VAL A 427 4.18 14.73 9.52
CA VAL A 427 3.46 15.40 8.42
C VAL A 427 2.18 16.13 8.85
N CYS A 428 1.69 15.98 10.09
CA CYS A 428 0.39 16.51 10.51
C CYS A 428 0.28 18.04 10.51
N GLU A 429 1.41 18.76 10.50
CA GLU A 429 1.41 20.23 10.43
C GLU A 429 1.17 20.76 9.01
N ARG A 430 1.30 19.91 7.99
CA ARG A 430 1.01 20.26 6.60
C ARG A 430 -0.50 20.44 6.41
N GLU A 431 -0.89 21.36 5.54
CA GLU A 431 -2.31 21.55 5.21
C GLU A 431 -2.92 20.23 4.71
N MET A 432 -2.23 19.59 3.77
CA MET A 432 -2.58 18.27 3.25
C MET A 432 -1.42 17.29 3.50
N PRO A 433 -1.49 16.45 4.54
CA PRO A 433 -0.47 15.46 4.84
C PRO A 433 -0.49 14.35 3.78
N ARG A 434 0.64 13.66 3.66
CA ARG A 434 0.86 12.60 2.68
C ARG A 434 1.00 11.25 3.38
N MET A 435 0.62 10.18 2.71
CA MET A 435 0.83 8.80 3.13
C MET A 435 2.21 8.34 2.65
N ILE A 436 3.03 7.85 3.59
CA ILE A 436 4.35 7.29 3.30
C ILE A 436 4.22 6.09 2.35
N PHE A 437 5.17 5.93 1.43
CA PHE A 437 5.15 4.87 0.41
C PHE A 437 3.97 4.95 -0.56
N TYR A 438 3.41 6.14 -0.77
CA TYR A 438 2.28 6.29 -1.69
C TYR A 438 2.27 7.61 -2.46
N ASN A 439 2.06 8.74 -1.78
CA ASN A 439 1.98 10.07 -2.39
C ASN A 439 2.94 11.07 -1.73
N ASP A 440 3.86 10.58 -0.90
CA ASP A 440 4.80 11.37 -0.10
C ASP A 440 5.89 12.09 -0.90
N VAL A 441 6.17 11.67 -2.15
CA VAL A 441 7.24 12.22 -3.01
C VAL A 441 6.79 12.93 -4.29
#